data_AF-A0A7L0IYC6-F1
#
_entry.id   AF-A0A7L0IYC6-F1
#
_cell.length_a   1.000
_cell.length_b   1.000
_cell.length_c   1.000
_cell.angle_alpha   90.00
_cell.angle_beta   90.00
_cell.angle_gamma   90.00
#
_symmetry.space_group_name_H-M   'P 1'
#
loop_
_entity.id
_entity.type
_entity.pdbx_description
1 polymer ?
#
loop_
_entity_poly.entity_id
_entity_poly.type
_entity_poly.pdbx_seq_one_letter_code
_entity_poly.pdbx_strand_id
1 'polypeptide(L)'
;RWWESSPGAWTGVLGGRVWTLRQDQDRLWYTVYGEEDENEEERDGCPAKAAKLDGTETDRILRDYFQLDVGLSALYREWETADPVFRKVAEDFPGVRVLRQDPVECLFSFICTSNNHISRITAMIERLCQAFGRHLCCIDARPFHAFPSLSALTGADTEAQLRALGFGYRAKFVSGSARAIAGGLGAEGLRQLRTAPYAEARKVLCALPGVGAKVADCVCLLSLDKAEAVPVDTHIWHIARQRYGVAVGGKSLTPRAYQEIGDFFRGLWGPRAGWAQAVLFCADLRKGQ
;
A
#
# COMPACT_ATOMS: atom_id res chain seq x y z
N ARG A 1 1.41 5.97 3.85
CA ARG A 1 2.40 6.61 4.74
C ARG A 1 1.73 7.74 5.52
N TRP A 2 0.88 7.39 6.48
CA TRP A 2 0.02 8.33 7.21
C TRP A 2 0.23 8.12 8.71
N TRP A 3 0.20 9.20 9.48
CA TRP A 3 0.12 9.15 10.95
C TRP A 3 -0.88 10.21 11.42
N GLU A 4 -1.46 9.98 12.59
CA GLU A 4 -2.33 10.94 13.23
C GLU A 4 -1.47 12.08 13.81
N SER A 5 -1.54 13.26 13.19
CA SER A 5 -0.76 14.44 13.59
C SER A 5 -1.46 15.27 14.67
N SER A 6 -2.79 15.19 14.73
CA SER A 6 -3.63 15.69 15.81
C SER A 6 -4.92 14.86 15.83
N PRO A 7 -5.71 14.87 16.92
CA PRO A 7 -6.91 14.02 17.03
C PRO A 7 -7.85 14.15 15.82
N GLY A 8 -8.01 13.06 15.07
CA GLY A 8 -8.84 13.00 13.86
C GLY A 8 -8.21 13.60 12.60
N ALA A 9 -6.99 14.10 12.65
CA ALA A 9 -6.25 14.62 11.50
C ALA A 9 -5.03 13.74 11.18
N TRP A 10 -4.93 13.34 9.91
CA TRP A 10 -3.90 12.45 9.41
C TRP A 10 -2.98 13.20 8.47
N THR A 11 -1.69 13.28 8.79
CA THR A 11 -0.70 13.85 7.88
C THR A 11 0.07 12.73 7.18
N GLY A 12 0.41 12.91 5.91
CA GLY A 12 1.05 11.89 5.10
C GLY A 12 1.56 12.41 3.76
N VAL A 13 2.23 11.52 3.02
CA VAL A 13 2.74 11.83 1.67
C VAL A 13 1.92 11.08 0.63
N LEU A 14 1.44 11.80 -0.38
CA LEU A 14 0.66 11.30 -1.50
C LEU A 14 1.00 12.11 -2.77
N GLY A 15 1.27 11.43 -3.88
CA GLY A 15 1.55 12.09 -5.16
C GLY A 15 2.75 13.03 -5.13
N GLY A 16 3.76 12.72 -4.31
CA GLY A 16 4.94 13.57 -4.13
C GLY A 16 4.68 14.87 -3.37
N ARG A 17 3.58 14.97 -2.63
CA ARG A 17 3.21 16.14 -1.81
C ARG A 17 2.86 15.70 -0.40
N VAL A 18 2.95 16.62 0.55
CA VAL A 18 2.49 16.40 1.92
C VAL A 18 1.05 16.87 2.06
N TRP A 19 0.24 16.08 2.74
CA TRP A 19 -1.19 16.29 2.93
C TRP A 19 -1.52 16.17 4.40
N THR A 20 -2.42 17.02 4.89
CA THR A 20 -3.17 16.76 6.12
C THR A 20 -4.63 16.56 5.77
N LEU A 21 -5.22 15.46 6.20
CA LEU A 21 -6.61 15.07 5.94
C LEU A 21 -7.38 15.00 7.24
N ARG A 22 -8.62 15.49 7.24
CA ARG A 22 -9.55 15.36 8.36
C ARG A 22 -10.94 15.09 7.80
N GLN A 23 -11.67 14.17 8.41
CA GLN A 23 -13.06 13.94 8.04
C GLN A 23 -14.02 14.56 9.05
N ASP A 24 -15.18 14.97 8.55
CA ASP A 24 -16.41 15.20 9.30
C ASP A 24 -17.54 14.41 8.62
N GLN A 25 -18.75 14.42 9.18
CA GLN A 25 -19.92 13.60 8.80
C GLN A 25 -19.95 13.16 7.33
N ASP A 26 -20.01 14.11 6.38
CA ASP A 26 -20.12 13.88 4.94
C ASP A 26 -18.99 14.52 4.13
N ARG A 27 -17.93 15.02 4.78
CA ARG A 27 -16.87 15.81 4.15
C ARG A 27 -15.47 15.31 4.49
N LEU A 28 -14.61 15.28 3.48
CA LEU A 28 -13.16 15.14 3.63
C LEU A 28 -12.50 16.51 3.44
N TRP A 29 -11.97 17.06 4.52
CA TRP A 29 -11.15 18.27 4.52
C TRP A 29 -9.69 17.92 4.26
N TYR A 30 -9.00 18.77 3.52
CA TYR A 30 -7.58 18.59 3.22
C TYR A 30 -6.81 19.90 3.25
N THR A 31 -5.52 19.79 3.59
CA THR A 31 -4.49 20.82 3.39
C THR A 31 -3.36 20.18 2.61
N VAL A 32 -2.88 20.84 1.55
CA VAL A 32 -1.70 20.40 0.79
C VAL A 32 -0.56 21.37 1.05
N TYR A 33 0.59 20.83 1.43
CA TYR A 33 1.80 21.61 1.62
C TYR A 33 2.63 21.54 0.32
N GLY A 34 3.06 22.71 -0.16
CA GLY A 34 4.02 22.83 -1.26
C GLY A 34 5.45 22.70 -0.75
N GLU A 35 6.40 22.65 -1.68
CA GLU A 35 7.78 23.03 -1.34
C GLU A 35 7.73 24.46 -0.79
N GLU A 36 8.20 24.65 0.44
CA GLU A 36 8.35 26.00 0.98
C GLU A 36 9.29 26.76 0.03
N ASP A 37 8.84 27.92 -0.45
CA ASP A 37 9.70 28.93 -1.05
C ASP A 37 10.67 29.41 0.05
N GLU A 38 11.71 28.62 0.35
CA GLU A 38 12.91 29.17 0.97
C GLU A 38 13.54 30.07 -0.09
N ASN A 39 13.27 31.38 0.02
CA ASN A 39 14.06 32.40 -0.67
C ASN A 39 15.54 32.21 -0.29
N GLU A 40 16.31 31.47 -1.07
CA GLU A 40 17.76 31.60 -1.15
C GLU A 40 18.19 31.52 -2.63
N GLU A 41 18.41 32.72 -3.17
CA GLU A 41 19.34 33.13 -4.22
C GLU A 41 19.57 32.19 -5.43
N GLU A 42 19.24 32.73 -6.61
CA GLU A 42 19.73 32.38 -7.94
C GLU A 42 20.82 31.30 -7.99
N ARG A 43 20.41 30.07 -8.31
CA ARG A 43 21.28 29.13 -9.03
C ARG A 43 20.64 28.76 -10.35
N ASP A 44 21.27 29.28 -11.39
CA ASP A 44 20.97 29.13 -12.80
C ASP A 44 20.84 27.63 -13.19
N GLY A 45 19.68 27.26 -13.74
CA GLY A 45 19.51 26.03 -14.55
C GLY A 45 18.99 24.74 -13.88
N CYS A 46 17.71 24.68 -13.47
CA CYS A 46 16.79 23.50 -13.57
C CYS A 46 15.38 23.81 -12.97
N PRO A 47 14.31 23.02 -13.21
CA PRO A 47 13.03 23.57 -13.65
C PRO A 47 11.95 23.76 -12.57
N ALA A 48 11.11 24.77 -12.85
CA ALA A 48 9.69 24.95 -12.55
C ALA A 48 9.19 24.80 -11.10
N LYS A 49 8.86 25.95 -10.51
CA LYS A 49 7.92 26.16 -9.39
C LYS A 49 6.77 25.14 -9.40
N ALA A 50 6.57 24.41 -8.30
CA ALA A 50 5.38 23.57 -8.15
C ALA A 50 4.15 24.47 -8.04
N ALA A 51 3.36 24.58 -9.11
CA ALA A 51 2.12 25.32 -9.11
C ALA A 51 1.19 24.84 -7.96
N LYS A 52 0.52 25.81 -7.32
CA LYS A 52 -0.57 25.55 -6.39
C LYS A 52 -1.60 24.69 -7.13
N LEU A 53 -1.85 23.48 -6.65
CA LEU A 53 -2.84 22.58 -7.26
C LEU A 53 -4.18 23.32 -7.30
N ASP A 54 -4.85 23.30 -8.44
CA ASP A 54 -6.23 23.74 -8.47
C ASP A 54 -7.13 22.71 -7.74
N GLY A 55 -8.34 23.15 -7.40
CA GLY A 55 -9.28 22.30 -6.66
C GLY A 55 -9.70 21.04 -7.43
N THR A 56 -9.67 21.07 -8.77
CA THR A 56 -10.07 19.94 -9.62
C THR A 56 -9.00 18.86 -9.66
N GLU A 57 -7.73 19.22 -9.75
CA GLU A 57 -6.62 18.29 -9.69
C GLU A 57 -6.53 17.62 -8.31
N THR A 58 -6.76 18.41 -7.26
CA THR A 58 -6.79 17.88 -5.89
C THR A 58 -7.93 16.87 -5.69
N ASP A 59 -9.15 17.21 -6.13
CA ASP A 59 -10.30 16.30 -6.07
C ASP A 59 -10.01 15.00 -6.83
N ARG A 60 -9.41 15.10 -8.03
CA ARG A 60 -9.01 13.93 -8.83
C ARG A 60 -8.02 13.02 -8.09
N ILE A 61 -6.99 13.59 -7.46
CA ILE A 61 -5.97 12.82 -6.71
C ILE A 61 -6.62 12.08 -5.53
N LEU A 62 -7.46 12.76 -4.75
CA LEU A 62 -8.11 12.17 -3.57
C LEU A 62 -9.15 11.11 -3.98
N ARG A 63 -9.97 11.39 -5.00
CA ARG A 63 -10.92 10.42 -5.55
C ARG A 63 -10.24 9.15 -6.04
N ASP A 64 -9.12 9.29 -6.74
CA ASP A 64 -8.34 8.15 -7.22
C ASP A 64 -7.75 7.35 -6.06
N TYR A 65 -7.04 8.02 -5.14
CA TYR A 65 -6.33 7.37 -4.04
C TYR A 65 -7.26 6.63 -3.07
N PHE A 66 -8.41 7.23 -2.72
CA PHE A 66 -9.42 6.61 -1.86
C PHE A 66 -10.46 5.79 -2.62
N GLN A 67 -10.40 5.78 -3.96
CA GLN A 67 -11.34 5.12 -4.87
C GLN A 67 -12.80 5.52 -4.62
N LEU A 68 -13.04 6.82 -4.45
CA LEU A 68 -14.32 7.36 -3.96
C LEU A 68 -15.50 7.10 -4.90
N ASP A 69 -15.25 6.83 -6.19
CA ASP A 69 -16.29 6.52 -7.17
C ASP A 69 -16.87 5.10 -7.00
N VAL A 70 -16.24 4.25 -6.17
CA VAL A 70 -16.76 2.92 -5.84
C VAL A 70 -17.81 3.05 -4.73
N GLY A 71 -19.05 2.60 -4.99
CA GLY A 71 -20.14 2.59 -4.01
C GLY A 71 -19.94 1.60 -2.86
N LEU A 72 -19.17 1.97 -1.84
CA LEU A 72 -18.80 1.08 -0.73
C LEU A 72 -20.00 0.49 0.01
N SER A 73 -21.06 1.27 0.24
CA SER A 73 -22.26 0.79 0.92
C SER A 73 -22.99 -0.33 0.17
N ALA A 74 -22.94 -0.33 -1.16
CA ALA A 74 -23.51 -1.42 -1.96
C ALA A 74 -22.68 -2.70 -1.77
N LEU A 75 -21.35 -2.59 -1.80
CA LEU A 75 -20.45 -3.71 -1.57
C LEU A 75 -20.62 -4.32 -0.16
N TYR A 76 -20.75 -3.49 0.87
CA TYR A 76 -21.03 -3.97 2.23
C TYR A 76 -22.32 -4.80 2.27
N ARG A 77 -23.42 -4.32 1.69
CA ARG A 77 -24.69 -5.08 1.64
C ARG A 77 -24.55 -6.41 0.89
N GLU A 78 -23.80 -6.44 -0.20
CA GLU A 78 -23.52 -7.67 -0.97
C GLU A 78 -22.76 -8.69 -0.10
N TRP A 79 -21.68 -8.27 0.55
CA TRP A 79 -20.87 -9.14 1.40
C TRP A 79 -21.59 -9.56 2.68
N GLU A 80 -22.38 -8.68 3.29
CA GLU A 80 -23.25 -9.00 4.44
C GLU A 80 -24.30 -10.05 4.09
N THR A 81 -24.81 -10.03 2.86
CA THR A 81 -25.78 -11.02 2.37
C THR A 81 -25.11 -12.37 2.14
N ALA A 82 -23.92 -12.37 1.54
CA ALA A 82 -23.17 -13.58 1.22
C ALA A 82 -22.52 -14.24 2.45
N ASP A 83 -22.13 -13.46 3.45
CA ASP A 83 -21.29 -13.91 4.56
C ASP A 83 -21.78 -13.41 5.94
N PRO A 84 -22.38 -14.29 6.77
CA PRO A 84 -22.80 -13.96 8.13
C PRO A 84 -21.65 -13.57 9.06
N VAL A 85 -20.42 -14.02 8.81
CA VAL A 85 -19.23 -13.62 9.58
C VAL A 85 -18.86 -12.19 9.23
N PHE A 86 -18.85 -11.85 7.94
CA PHE A 86 -18.63 -10.48 7.48
C PHE A 86 -19.68 -9.53 8.07
N ARG A 87 -20.96 -9.93 8.07
CA ARG A 87 -22.05 -9.10 8.62
C ARG A 87 -21.81 -8.64 10.05
N LYS A 88 -21.33 -9.54 10.91
CA LYS A 88 -21.00 -9.21 12.31
C LYS A 88 -19.83 -8.23 12.43
N VAL A 89 -18.91 -8.23 11.47
CA VAL A 89 -17.73 -7.36 11.46
C VAL A 89 -18.06 -5.99 10.86
N ALA A 90 -18.93 -5.95 9.85
CA ALA A 90 -19.29 -4.74 9.13
C ALA A 90 -19.90 -3.65 10.02
N GLU A 91 -20.65 -4.05 11.05
CA GLU A 91 -21.27 -3.13 12.04
C GLU A 91 -20.22 -2.32 12.82
N ASP A 92 -19.12 -2.95 13.24
CA ASP A 92 -18.06 -2.33 14.03
C ASP A 92 -17.00 -1.61 13.18
N PHE A 93 -16.92 -1.94 11.88
CA PHE A 93 -15.89 -1.43 10.95
C PHE A 93 -16.52 -0.86 9.66
N PRO A 94 -17.37 0.18 9.77
CA PRO A 94 -17.89 0.87 8.60
C PRO A 94 -16.78 1.68 7.91
N GLY A 95 -16.92 1.88 6.59
CA GLY A 95 -16.07 2.82 5.86
C GLY A 95 -14.65 2.35 5.54
N VAL A 96 -14.31 1.08 5.78
CA VAL A 96 -12.99 0.54 5.43
C VAL A 96 -12.85 0.44 3.91
N ARG A 97 -11.91 1.20 3.34
CA ARG A 97 -11.61 1.26 1.91
C ARG A 97 -10.22 0.74 1.60
N VAL A 98 -10.06 0.16 0.41
CA VAL A 98 -8.75 -0.18 -0.15
C VAL A 98 -8.19 1.04 -0.86
N LEU A 99 -6.99 1.48 -0.48
CA LEU A 99 -6.29 2.59 -1.14
C LEU A 99 -5.74 2.15 -2.49
N ARG A 100 -5.70 3.08 -3.46
CA ARG A 100 -5.05 2.90 -4.77
C ARG A 100 -3.67 3.55 -4.77
N GLN A 101 -2.67 2.81 -4.32
CA GLN A 101 -1.32 3.32 -4.11
C GLN A 101 -0.50 3.38 -5.42
N ASP A 102 0.58 4.16 -5.41
CA ASP A 102 1.59 4.08 -6.46
C ASP A 102 2.26 2.68 -6.43
N PRO A 103 2.41 2.00 -7.58
CA PRO A 103 2.96 0.64 -7.62
C PRO A 103 4.40 0.52 -7.12
N VAL A 104 5.25 1.53 -7.32
CA VAL A 104 6.64 1.51 -6.85
C VAL A 104 6.65 1.63 -5.32
N GLU A 105 5.96 2.63 -4.78
CA GLU A 105 5.83 2.82 -3.32
C GLU A 105 5.23 1.57 -2.66
N CYS A 106 4.14 1.03 -3.21
CA CYS A 106 3.46 -0.14 -2.69
C CYS A 106 4.39 -1.36 -2.68
N LEU A 107 5.04 -1.68 -3.81
CA LEU A 107 5.91 -2.83 -3.93
C LEU A 107 7.07 -2.82 -2.91
N PHE A 108 7.84 -1.73 -2.88
CA PHE A 108 9.01 -1.65 -2.01
C PHE A 108 8.62 -1.56 -0.53
N SER A 109 7.47 -0.95 -0.21
CA SER A 109 6.88 -1.01 1.13
C SER A 109 6.54 -2.45 1.52
N PHE A 110 5.88 -3.22 0.64
CA PHE A 110 5.49 -4.60 0.95
C PHE A 110 6.66 -5.59 0.99
N ILE A 111 7.74 -5.37 0.25
CA ILE A 111 9.00 -6.14 0.43
C ILE A 111 9.52 -6.01 1.88
N CYS A 112 9.33 -4.84 2.50
CA CYS A 112 9.72 -4.57 3.89
C CYS A 112 8.85 -5.30 4.94
N THR A 113 7.65 -5.76 4.54
CA THR A 113 6.68 -6.32 5.47
C THR A 113 7.00 -7.73 5.92
N SER A 114 7.72 -8.53 5.12
CA SER A 114 7.83 -10.01 5.23
C SER A 114 7.86 -10.57 6.66
N ASN A 115 8.93 -11.02 7.29
CA ASN A 115 8.84 -11.43 8.71
C ASN A 115 8.97 -10.22 9.66
N ASN A 116 7.92 -9.39 9.81
CA ASN A 116 8.00 -8.06 10.46
C ASN A 116 6.67 -7.62 11.12
N HIS A 117 6.69 -6.51 11.87
CA HIS A 117 5.50 -5.91 12.49
C HIS A 117 5.36 -4.42 12.12
N ILE A 118 4.13 -3.89 12.19
CA ILE A 118 3.74 -2.59 11.64
C ILE A 118 4.66 -1.45 12.10
N SER A 119 4.93 -1.31 13.41
CA SER A 119 5.77 -0.22 13.92
C SER A 119 7.19 -0.21 13.34
N ARG A 120 7.82 -1.38 13.19
CA ARG A 120 9.16 -1.50 12.58
C ARG A 120 9.10 -1.27 11.08
N ILE A 121 8.06 -1.75 10.40
CA ILE A 121 7.86 -1.51 8.96
C ILE A 121 7.72 0.00 8.69
N THR A 122 6.89 0.70 9.46
CA THR A 122 6.70 2.15 9.34
C THR A 122 8.03 2.89 9.48
N ALA A 123 8.78 2.61 10.54
CA ALA A 123 10.09 3.25 10.76
C ALA A 123 11.12 2.91 9.67
N MET A 124 11.08 1.69 9.11
CA MET A 124 11.94 1.31 7.97
C MET A 124 11.60 2.12 6.73
N ILE A 125 10.31 2.26 6.40
CA ILE A 125 9.86 3.05 5.23
C ILE A 125 10.21 4.53 5.42
N GLU A 126 10.06 5.08 6.62
CA GLU A 126 10.49 6.45 6.91
C GLU A 126 11.98 6.66 6.66
N ARG A 127 12.85 5.78 7.18
CA ARG A 127 14.30 5.84 6.92
C ARG A 127 14.65 5.67 5.44
N LEU A 128 13.94 4.81 4.72
CA LEU A 128 14.10 4.64 3.27
C LEU A 128 13.81 5.95 2.52
N CYS A 129 12.69 6.59 2.86
CA CYS A 129 12.30 7.86 2.23
C CYS A 129 13.26 8.98 2.60
N GLN A 130 13.73 9.04 3.85
CA GLN A 130 14.71 10.04 4.27
C GLN A 130 16.07 9.88 3.57
N ALA A 131 16.53 8.65 3.36
CA ALA A 131 17.84 8.38 2.77
C ALA A 131 17.86 8.48 1.23
N PHE A 132 16.79 8.06 0.56
CA PHE A 132 16.75 7.94 -0.91
C PHE A 132 15.64 8.75 -1.58
N GLY A 133 14.76 9.38 -0.80
CA GLY A 133 13.67 10.20 -1.28
C GLY A 133 14.08 11.67 -1.35
N ARG A 134 13.48 12.40 -2.29
CA ARG A 134 13.64 13.85 -2.38
C ARG A 134 12.95 14.53 -1.20
N HIS A 135 13.59 15.51 -0.57
CA HIS A 135 12.96 16.37 0.43
C HIS A 135 11.77 17.12 -0.17
N LEU A 136 10.68 17.23 0.60
CA LEU A 136 9.43 17.89 0.20
C LEU A 136 9.23 19.19 0.98
N CYS A 137 9.16 19.11 2.31
CA CYS A 137 8.99 20.25 3.20
C CYS A 137 9.25 19.84 4.65
N CYS A 138 9.25 20.80 5.57
CA CYS A 138 9.21 20.56 7.01
C CYS A 138 7.87 21.02 7.59
N ILE A 139 7.30 20.26 8.54
CA ILE A 139 6.15 20.71 9.35
C ILE A 139 6.51 20.47 10.80
N ASP A 140 6.48 21.52 11.63
CA ASP A 140 6.85 21.46 13.06
C ASP A 140 8.21 20.78 13.30
N ALA A 141 9.23 21.19 12.51
CA ALA A 141 10.58 20.62 12.49
C ALA A 141 10.68 19.13 12.09
N ARG A 142 9.58 18.50 11.63
CA ARG A 142 9.61 17.15 11.05
C ARG A 142 9.80 17.23 9.53
N PRO A 143 10.87 16.63 8.97
CA PRO A 143 11.10 16.66 7.53
C PRO A 143 10.27 15.59 6.81
N PHE A 144 9.73 15.96 5.65
CA PHE A 144 8.99 15.08 4.75
C PHE A 144 9.77 14.81 3.49
N HIS A 145 9.72 13.56 3.06
CA HIS A 145 10.40 13.10 1.85
C HIS A 145 9.43 12.34 0.95
N ALA A 146 9.60 12.48 -0.37
CA ALA A 146 8.95 11.62 -1.35
C ALA A 146 9.36 10.16 -1.14
N PHE A 147 8.58 9.22 -1.67
CA PHE A 147 9.08 7.86 -1.80
C PHE A 147 10.24 7.86 -2.82
N PRO A 148 11.30 7.05 -2.63
CA PRO A 148 12.42 7.03 -3.56
C PRO A 148 11.98 6.67 -4.98
N SER A 149 12.58 7.34 -5.98
CA SER A 149 12.42 6.91 -7.37
C SER A 149 13.06 5.53 -7.56
N LEU A 150 12.65 4.83 -8.62
CA LEU A 150 13.27 3.55 -8.97
C LEU A 150 14.78 3.71 -9.19
N SER A 151 15.22 4.78 -9.86
CA SER A 151 16.63 5.06 -10.12
C SER A 151 17.43 5.28 -8.85
N ALA A 152 16.87 5.95 -7.83
CA ALA A 152 17.53 6.16 -6.54
C ALA A 152 17.85 4.83 -5.81
N LEU A 153 17.14 3.75 -6.13
CA LEU A 153 17.31 2.43 -5.52
C LEU A 153 18.20 1.46 -6.35
N THR A 154 18.73 1.89 -7.50
CA THR A 154 19.55 1.04 -8.38
C THR A 154 21.06 1.12 -8.15
N GLY A 155 21.51 2.04 -7.31
CA GLY A 155 22.92 2.30 -7.02
C GLY A 155 23.72 1.05 -6.64
N ALA A 156 25.02 1.08 -6.93
CA ALA A 156 25.93 -0.02 -6.62
C ALA A 156 26.02 -0.26 -5.09
N ASP A 157 25.99 0.82 -4.31
CA ASP A 157 26.09 0.85 -2.85
C ASP A 157 24.73 0.84 -2.13
N THR A 158 23.60 0.91 -2.85
CA THR A 158 22.25 0.94 -2.26
C THR A 158 22.00 -0.20 -1.27
N GLU A 159 22.44 -1.43 -1.57
CA GLU A 159 22.27 -2.55 -0.64
C GLU A 159 23.03 -2.32 0.68
N ALA A 160 24.26 -1.82 0.60
CA ALA A 160 25.09 -1.56 1.78
C ALA A 160 24.49 -0.45 2.65
N GLN A 161 24.03 0.64 2.04
CA GLN A 161 23.33 1.71 2.72
C GLN A 161 22.04 1.21 3.41
N LEU A 162 21.21 0.42 2.71
CA LEU A 162 19.99 -0.16 3.30
C LEU A 162 20.30 -1.09 4.48
N ARG A 163 21.40 -1.87 4.42
CA ARG A 163 21.86 -2.69 5.55
C ARG A 163 22.21 -1.82 6.76
N ALA A 164 22.93 -0.72 6.54
CA ALA A 164 23.25 0.25 7.60
C ALA A 164 21.98 0.88 8.21
N LEU A 165 20.92 1.07 7.42
CA LEU A 165 19.60 1.56 7.88
C LEU A 165 18.72 0.48 8.56
N GLY A 166 19.25 -0.72 8.76
CA GLY A 166 18.58 -1.79 9.51
C GLY A 166 17.60 -2.64 8.70
N PHE A 167 17.70 -2.66 7.37
CA PHE A 167 16.85 -3.50 6.50
C PHE A 167 17.19 -5.00 6.59
N GLY A 168 18.38 -5.34 7.10
CA GLY A 168 18.85 -6.72 7.20
C GLY A 168 18.86 -7.42 5.84
N TYR A 169 18.37 -8.66 5.77
CA TYR A 169 18.34 -9.42 4.51
C TYR A 169 17.45 -8.77 3.43
N ARG A 170 16.49 -7.91 3.81
CA ARG A 170 15.57 -7.24 2.86
C ARG A 170 16.28 -6.19 2.03
N ALA A 171 17.43 -5.70 2.47
CA ALA A 171 18.25 -4.78 1.68
C ALA A 171 18.56 -5.35 0.28
N LYS A 172 18.91 -6.65 0.22
CA LYS A 172 19.16 -7.38 -1.03
C LYS A 172 17.91 -7.48 -1.91
N PHE A 173 16.73 -7.59 -1.30
CA PHE A 173 15.46 -7.69 -2.02
C PHE A 173 15.03 -6.35 -2.61
N VAL A 174 15.20 -5.26 -1.84
CA VAL A 174 14.92 -3.90 -2.32
C VAL A 174 15.87 -3.53 -3.46
N SER A 175 17.20 -3.65 -3.27
CA SER A 175 18.18 -3.32 -4.32
C SER A 175 18.04 -4.25 -5.54
N GLY A 176 17.87 -5.55 -5.31
CA GLY A 176 17.70 -6.54 -6.36
C GLY A 176 16.44 -6.32 -7.19
N SER A 177 15.30 -6.06 -6.54
CA SER A 177 14.05 -5.76 -7.25
C SER A 177 14.13 -4.44 -8.00
N ALA A 178 14.76 -3.41 -7.43
CA ALA A 178 14.95 -2.14 -8.12
C ALA A 178 15.74 -2.31 -9.42
N ARG A 179 16.86 -3.05 -9.38
CA ARG A 179 17.66 -3.35 -10.57
C ARG A 179 16.92 -4.23 -11.58
N ALA A 180 16.20 -5.25 -11.11
CA ALA A 180 15.41 -6.14 -11.99
C ALA A 180 14.30 -5.38 -12.73
N ILE A 181 13.61 -4.47 -12.05
CA ILE A 181 12.58 -3.62 -12.68
C ILE A 181 13.25 -2.63 -13.63
N ALA A 182 14.31 -1.95 -13.22
CA ALA A 182 15.00 -0.95 -14.05
C ALA A 182 15.60 -1.55 -15.32
N GLY A 183 16.14 -2.77 -15.26
CA GLY A 183 16.66 -3.51 -16.41
C GLY A 183 15.60 -4.24 -17.24
N GLY A 184 14.33 -4.20 -16.82
CA GLY A 184 13.22 -4.87 -17.48
C GLY A 184 12.11 -3.89 -17.84
N LEU A 185 10.97 -4.02 -17.17
CA LEU A 185 9.74 -3.28 -17.47
C LEU A 185 9.76 -1.78 -17.08
N GLY A 186 10.71 -1.36 -16.25
CA GLY A 186 10.80 0.02 -15.74
C GLY A 186 9.66 0.41 -14.80
N ALA A 187 9.69 1.64 -14.27
CA ALA A 187 8.62 2.13 -13.39
C ALA A 187 7.26 2.20 -14.12
N GLU A 188 7.28 2.54 -15.41
CA GLU A 188 6.05 2.68 -16.19
C GLU A 188 5.43 1.33 -16.54
N GLY A 189 6.24 0.32 -16.89
CA GLY A 189 5.72 -1.04 -17.07
C GLY A 189 5.08 -1.58 -15.80
N LEU A 190 5.54 -1.16 -14.62
CA LEU A 190 4.96 -1.60 -13.35
C LEU A 190 3.56 -1.00 -13.17
N ARG A 191 3.37 0.26 -13.59
CA ARG A 191 2.05 0.91 -13.63
C ARG A 191 1.13 0.26 -14.68
N GLN A 192 1.67 -0.13 -15.82
CA GLN A 192 0.89 -0.81 -16.88
C GLN A 192 0.35 -2.17 -16.44
N LEU A 193 0.91 -2.81 -15.39
CA LEU A 193 0.29 -4.03 -14.82
C LEU A 193 -1.12 -3.79 -14.27
N ARG A 194 -1.55 -2.53 -14.06
CA ARG A 194 -2.95 -2.17 -13.78
C ARG A 194 -3.92 -2.67 -14.84
N THR A 195 -3.52 -2.72 -16.11
CA THR A 195 -4.39 -3.21 -17.20
C THR A 195 -4.21 -4.70 -17.50
N ALA A 196 -3.16 -5.34 -16.98
CA ALA A 196 -2.93 -6.77 -17.17
C ALA A 196 -3.93 -7.63 -16.37
N PRO A 197 -4.23 -8.87 -16.78
CA PRO A 197 -4.97 -9.82 -15.95
C PRO A 197 -4.27 -10.07 -14.60
N TYR A 198 -5.05 -10.29 -13.53
CA TYR A 198 -4.51 -10.53 -12.18
C TYR A 198 -3.43 -11.63 -12.14
N ALA A 199 -3.68 -12.77 -12.82
CA ALA A 199 -2.73 -13.88 -12.85
C ALA A 199 -1.38 -13.50 -13.47
N GLU A 200 -1.39 -12.65 -14.51
CA GLU A 200 -0.18 -12.19 -15.18
C GLU A 200 0.57 -11.16 -14.32
N ALA A 201 -0.13 -10.16 -13.79
CA ALA A 201 0.46 -9.18 -12.89
C ALA A 201 1.13 -9.86 -11.69
N ARG A 202 0.45 -10.82 -11.07
CA ARG A 202 0.98 -11.62 -9.96
C ARG A 202 2.20 -12.43 -10.36
N LYS A 203 2.19 -13.06 -11.54
CA LYS A 203 3.34 -13.83 -12.05
C LYS A 203 4.57 -12.95 -12.25
N VAL A 204 4.39 -11.76 -12.83
CA VAL A 204 5.48 -10.78 -13.02
C VAL A 204 6.05 -10.35 -11.68
N LEU A 205 5.20 -9.99 -10.71
CA LEU A 205 5.64 -9.58 -9.38
C LEU A 205 6.41 -10.70 -8.65
N CYS A 206 5.92 -11.94 -8.69
CA CYS A 206 6.58 -13.09 -8.05
C CYS A 206 7.97 -13.44 -8.63
N ALA A 207 8.33 -12.92 -9.80
CA ALA A 207 9.67 -13.08 -10.34
C ALA A 207 10.71 -12.14 -9.68
N LEU A 208 10.26 -11.16 -8.90
CA LEU A 208 11.13 -10.17 -8.27
C LEU A 208 11.75 -10.70 -6.96
N PRO A 209 13.01 -10.35 -6.66
CA PRO A 209 13.68 -10.73 -5.42
C PRO A 209 12.89 -10.32 -4.16
N GLY A 210 12.54 -11.32 -3.34
CA GLY A 210 11.84 -11.10 -2.07
C GLY A 210 10.31 -10.93 -2.20
N VAL A 211 9.75 -11.12 -3.39
CA VAL A 211 8.31 -11.06 -3.65
C VAL A 211 7.74 -12.46 -3.78
N GLY A 212 7.14 -12.96 -2.70
CA GLY A 212 6.34 -14.18 -2.71
C GLY A 212 4.86 -13.92 -2.99
N ALA A 213 4.05 -14.98 -3.03
CA ALA A 213 2.60 -14.94 -3.28
C ALA A 213 1.87 -13.84 -2.48
N LYS A 214 2.10 -13.77 -1.17
CA LYS A 214 1.47 -12.78 -0.28
C LYS A 214 1.84 -11.34 -0.67
N VAL A 215 3.12 -11.07 -0.89
CA VAL A 215 3.60 -9.73 -1.27
C VAL A 215 3.04 -9.34 -2.63
N ALA A 216 3.07 -10.26 -3.60
CA ALA A 216 2.50 -10.02 -4.93
C ALA A 216 1.00 -9.71 -4.84
N ASP A 217 0.23 -10.47 -4.07
CA ASP A 217 -1.21 -10.22 -3.92
C ASP A 217 -1.49 -8.91 -3.20
N CYS A 218 -0.68 -8.51 -2.20
CA CYS A 218 -0.81 -7.20 -1.57
C CYS A 218 -0.62 -6.07 -2.59
N VAL A 219 0.40 -6.18 -3.45
CA VAL A 219 0.68 -5.17 -4.49
C VAL A 219 -0.43 -5.17 -5.55
N CYS A 220 -0.91 -6.34 -5.97
CA CYS A 220 -2.05 -6.50 -6.87
C CYS A 220 -3.30 -5.78 -6.33
N LEU A 221 -3.65 -6.03 -5.07
CA LEU A 221 -4.83 -5.46 -4.41
C LEU A 221 -4.71 -3.95 -4.20
N LEU A 222 -3.56 -3.49 -3.72
CA LEU A 222 -3.39 -2.13 -3.19
C LEU A 222 -2.80 -1.13 -4.19
N SER A 223 -2.38 -1.56 -5.37
CA SER A 223 -1.79 -0.64 -6.36
C SER A 223 -2.02 -0.99 -7.84
N LEU A 224 -2.41 -2.23 -8.16
CA LEU A 224 -2.59 -2.70 -9.54
C LEU A 224 -4.04 -2.98 -9.94
N ASP A 225 -5.00 -2.45 -9.18
CA ASP A 225 -6.43 -2.52 -9.48
C ASP A 225 -7.01 -3.95 -9.55
N LYS A 226 -6.41 -4.91 -8.82
CA LYS A 226 -6.88 -6.31 -8.76
C LYS A 226 -7.71 -6.54 -7.51
N ALA A 227 -8.96 -6.08 -7.52
CA ALA A 227 -9.85 -6.17 -6.36
C ALA A 227 -10.15 -7.61 -5.92
N GLU A 228 -9.91 -8.60 -6.78
CA GLU A 228 -10.05 -10.03 -6.54
C GLU A 228 -8.83 -10.67 -5.85
N ALA A 229 -7.72 -9.95 -5.73
CA ALA A 229 -6.51 -10.45 -5.08
C ALA A 229 -6.74 -10.58 -3.56
N VAL A 230 -6.47 -11.76 -3.01
CA VAL A 230 -6.67 -12.08 -1.58
C VAL A 230 -5.32 -12.46 -0.97
N PRO A 231 -4.58 -11.53 -0.35
CA PRO A 231 -3.30 -11.83 0.27
C PRO A 231 -3.47 -12.75 1.49
N VAL A 232 -2.99 -13.99 1.42
CA VAL A 232 -3.13 -14.94 2.54
C VAL A 232 -1.86 -14.95 3.39
N ASP A 233 -1.94 -14.45 4.60
CA ASP A 233 -0.91 -14.62 5.62
C ASP A 233 -1.36 -15.60 6.72
N THR A 234 -0.59 -15.68 7.80
CA THR A 234 -0.96 -16.53 8.92
C THR A 234 -2.26 -16.08 9.58
N HIS A 235 -2.57 -14.79 9.67
CA HIS A 235 -3.83 -14.30 10.28
C HIS A 235 -5.04 -14.75 9.45
N ILE A 236 -4.99 -14.52 8.14
CA ILE A 236 -6.05 -14.92 7.21
C ILE A 236 -6.22 -16.43 7.17
N TRP A 237 -5.11 -17.19 7.26
CA TRP A 237 -5.17 -18.64 7.42
C TRP A 237 -5.90 -19.07 8.70
N HIS A 238 -5.63 -18.43 9.84
CA HIS A 238 -6.37 -18.72 11.09
C HIS A 238 -7.85 -18.35 10.97
N ILE A 239 -8.18 -17.19 10.39
CA ILE A 239 -9.57 -16.76 10.17
C ILE A 239 -10.32 -17.77 9.29
N ALA A 240 -9.74 -18.20 8.16
CA ALA A 240 -10.34 -19.18 7.26
C ALA A 240 -10.64 -20.50 7.98
N ARG A 241 -9.73 -20.97 8.84
CA ARG A 241 -9.93 -22.22 9.59
C ARG A 241 -10.95 -22.08 10.71
N GLN A 242 -10.82 -21.04 11.53
CA GLN A 242 -11.59 -20.90 12.77
C GLN A 242 -13.01 -20.39 12.54
N ARG A 243 -13.19 -19.47 11.58
CA ARG A 243 -14.49 -18.82 11.34
C ARG A 243 -15.27 -19.41 10.16
N TYR A 244 -14.55 -19.96 9.17
CA TYR A 244 -15.17 -20.48 7.94
C TYR A 244 -15.03 -22.00 7.77
N GLY A 245 -14.31 -22.69 8.67
CA GLY A 245 -14.16 -24.13 8.61
C GLY A 245 -13.44 -24.64 7.36
N VAL A 246 -12.65 -23.81 6.68
CA VAL A 246 -11.95 -24.22 5.45
C VAL A 246 -10.96 -25.34 5.81
N ALA A 247 -11.21 -26.53 5.29
CA ALA A 247 -10.46 -27.76 5.58
C ALA A 247 -9.15 -27.82 4.78
N VAL A 248 -8.25 -26.87 5.06
CA VAL A 248 -6.95 -26.80 4.42
C VAL A 248 -5.99 -27.74 5.14
N GLY A 249 -5.58 -28.83 4.48
CA GLY A 249 -4.73 -29.86 5.07
C GLY A 249 -3.34 -29.32 5.49
N GLY A 250 -2.82 -29.82 6.62
CA GLY A 250 -1.45 -29.55 7.09
C GLY A 250 -1.34 -28.63 8.32
N LYS A 251 -0.11 -28.48 8.84
CA LYS A 251 0.23 -27.63 10.01
C LYS A 251 0.78 -26.25 9.63
N SER A 252 0.89 -25.94 8.34
CA SER A 252 1.51 -24.71 7.83
C SER A 252 0.83 -24.22 6.54
N LEU A 253 1.04 -22.94 6.22
CA LEU A 253 0.52 -22.32 5.00
C LEU A 253 1.36 -22.75 3.78
N THR A 254 0.96 -23.84 3.12
CA THR A 254 1.58 -24.31 1.87
C THR A 254 1.08 -23.51 0.66
N PRO A 255 1.75 -23.58 -0.51
CA PRO A 255 1.27 -22.91 -1.73
C PRO A 255 -0.14 -23.36 -2.15
N ARG A 256 -0.46 -24.64 -1.99
CA ARG A 256 -1.81 -25.18 -2.24
C ARG A 256 -2.82 -24.61 -1.26
N ALA A 257 -2.47 -24.60 0.03
CA ALA A 257 -3.30 -24.02 1.07
C ALA A 257 -3.61 -22.54 0.81
N TYR A 258 -2.59 -21.78 0.43
CA TYR A 258 -2.71 -20.38 0.05
C TYR A 258 -3.73 -20.20 -1.09
N GLN A 259 -3.63 -21.03 -2.14
CA GLN A 259 -4.52 -20.96 -3.29
C GLN A 259 -5.97 -21.31 -2.91
N GLU A 260 -6.19 -22.42 -2.19
CA GLU A 260 -7.52 -22.87 -1.77
C GLU A 260 -8.24 -21.82 -0.91
N ILE A 261 -7.53 -21.16 0.01
CA ILE A 261 -8.09 -20.08 0.84
C ILE A 261 -8.45 -18.86 -0.02
N GLY A 262 -7.57 -18.47 -0.94
CA GLY A 262 -7.85 -17.36 -1.84
C GLY A 262 -9.04 -17.64 -2.75
N ASP A 263 -9.16 -18.85 -3.29
CA ASP A 263 -10.27 -19.26 -4.15
C ASP A 263 -11.58 -19.34 -3.37
N PHE A 264 -11.55 -19.83 -2.14
CA PHE A 264 -12.69 -19.81 -1.22
C PHE A 264 -13.24 -18.39 -1.03
N PHE A 265 -12.39 -17.43 -0.66
CA PHE A 265 -12.84 -16.05 -0.43
C PHE A 265 -13.28 -15.33 -1.71
N ARG A 266 -12.65 -15.63 -2.86
CA ARG A 266 -13.13 -15.16 -4.17
C ARG A 266 -14.50 -15.72 -4.52
N GLY A 267 -14.75 -16.99 -4.23
CA GLY A 267 -16.07 -17.60 -4.41
C GLY A 267 -17.14 -17.00 -3.50
N LEU A 268 -16.77 -16.62 -2.28
CA LEU A 268 -17.68 -16.06 -1.28
C LEU A 268 -18.04 -14.59 -1.53
N TRP A 269 -17.04 -13.73 -1.81
CA TRP A 269 -17.23 -12.28 -1.92
C TRP A 269 -17.15 -11.74 -3.35
N GLY A 270 -16.94 -12.63 -4.32
CA GLY A 270 -16.95 -12.28 -5.74
C GLY A 270 -15.77 -11.42 -6.20
N PRO A 271 -15.95 -10.59 -7.25
CA PRO A 271 -14.86 -9.86 -7.90
C PRO A 271 -14.10 -8.86 -7.02
N ARG A 272 -14.63 -8.47 -5.86
CA ARG A 272 -13.97 -7.55 -4.91
C ARG A 272 -13.60 -8.22 -3.59
N ALA A 273 -13.31 -9.52 -3.60
CA ALA A 273 -12.98 -10.29 -2.41
C ALA A 273 -11.81 -9.72 -1.58
N GLY A 274 -10.79 -9.14 -2.22
CA GLY A 274 -9.69 -8.48 -1.50
C GLY A 274 -10.14 -7.25 -0.69
N TRP A 275 -11.21 -6.58 -1.11
CA TRP A 275 -11.77 -5.45 -0.37
C TRP A 275 -12.56 -5.91 0.85
N ALA A 276 -13.39 -6.95 0.71
CA ALA A 276 -14.06 -7.57 1.84
C ALA A 276 -13.05 -8.08 2.88
N GLN A 277 -11.97 -8.72 2.41
CA GLN A 277 -10.88 -9.17 3.26
C GLN A 277 -10.23 -8.03 4.06
N ALA A 278 -10.06 -6.83 3.46
CA ALA A 278 -9.47 -5.69 4.15
C ALA A 278 -10.29 -5.28 5.39
N VAL A 279 -11.62 -5.37 5.33
CA VAL A 279 -12.51 -5.12 6.47
C VAL A 279 -12.26 -6.14 7.59
N LEU A 280 -12.21 -7.43 7.26
CA LEU A 280 -11.92 -8.47 8.25
C LEU A 280 -10.53 -8.33 8.87
N PHE A 281 -9.54 -7.92 8.07
CA PHE A 281 -8.18 -7.70 8.55
C PHE A 281 -8.12 -6.54 9.55
N CYS A 282 -8.78 -5.42 9.27
CA CYS A 282 -8.90 -4.31 10.23
C CYS A 282 -9.54 -4.76 11.56
N ALA A 283 -10.54 -5.63 11.49
CA ALA A 283 -11.19 -6.16 12.67
C ALA A 283 -10.31 -7.12 13.48
N ASP A 284 -9.41 -7.86 12.84
CA ASP A 284 -8.45 -8.72 13.53
C ASP A 284 -7.36 -7.91 14.23
N LEU A 285 -6.85 -6.85 13.58
CA LEU A 285 -5.83 -5.96 14.17
C LEU A 285 -6.29 -5.32 15.48
N ARG A 286 -7.56 -4.88 15.57
CA ARG A 286 -8.11 -4.27 16.79
C ARG A 286 -8.25 -5.25 17.95
N LYS A 287 -8.37 -6.55 17.68
CA LYS A 287 -8.41 -7.59 18.74
C LYS A 287 -7.03 -7.90 19.32
N GLY A 288 -5.97 -7.56 18.60
CA GLY A 288 -4.58 -7.72 19.04
C GLY A 288 -3.96 -6.48 19.70
N GLN A 289 -4.72 -5.38 19.79
CA GLN A 289 -4.40 -4.19 20.58
C GLN A 289 -5.20 -4.21 21.88
#